data_AF-A0A0G0Z958-F1
#
_entry.id   AF-A0A0G0Z958-F1
#
_cell.length_a   1.000
_cell.length_b   1.000
_cell.length_c   1.000
_cell.angle_alpha   90.00
_cell.angle_beta   90.00
_cell.angle_gamma   90.00
#
_symmetry.space_group_name_H-M   'P 1'
#
loop_
_entity.id
_entity.type
_entity.pdbx_description
1 polymer ?
#
loop_
_entity_poly.entity_id
_entity_poly.type
_entity_poly.pdbx_seq_one_letter_code
_entity_poly.pdbx_strand_id
1 'polypeptide(L)' 'MIKKRKLFNKEKRISDLEAKLSFYEGRLLDQMSSYNGIVSESVASSIKHQDLIMLFTRVDDLKKEIEELEAD' A
#
# COMPACT_ATOMS: atom_id res chain seq x y z
N MET A 1 10.05 21.78 24.70
CA MET A 1 10.57 20.41 24.43
C MET A 1 9.52 19.43 23.88
N ILE A 2 8.27 19.47 24.35
CA ILE A 2 7.23 18.48 23.99
C ILE A 2 6.88 18.50 22.48
N LYS A 3 6.75 19.69 21.87
CA LYS A 3 6.44 19.82 20.43
C LYS A 3 7.48 19.15 19.51
N LYS A 4 8.79 19.27 19.84
CA LYS A 4 9.87 18.63 19.08
C LYS A 4 9.81 17.10 19.13
N ARG A 5 9.42 16.51 20.27
CA ARG A 5 9.25 15.05 20.39
C ARG A 5 8.05 14.54 19.58
N LYS A 6 6.94 15.30 19.56
CA LYS A 6 5.75 14.95 18.75
C LYS A 6 6.09 14.95 17.25
N LEU A 7 6.82 15.96 16.79
CA LEU A 7 7.23 16.08 15.39
C LEU A 7 8.16 14.93 14.95
N PHE A 8 9.20 14.62 15.74
CA PHE A 8 10.10 13.50 15.43
C PHE A 8 9.36 12.15 15.36
N ASN A 9 8.38 11.93 16.24
CA ASN A 9 7.56 10.73 16.19
C ASN A 9 6.66 10.66 14.96
N LYS A 10 6.18 11.82 14.47
CA LYS A 10 5.40 11.92 13.23
C LYS A 10 6.28 11.59 12.02
N GLU A 11 7.44 12.22 11.89
CA GLU A 11 8.39 11.97 10.79
C GLU A 11 8.82 10.50 10.73
N LYS A 12 9.13 9.91 11.90
CA LYS A 12 9.46 8.49 11.98
C LYS A 12 8.30 7.61 11.51
N ARG A 13 7.06 7.92 11.92
CA ARG A 13 5.88 7.14 11.53
C ARG A 13 5.61 7.26 10.03
N ILE A 14 5.76 8.45 9.45
CA ILE A 14 5.64 8.65 7.99
C ILE A 14 6.68 7.80 7.27
N SER A 15 7.95 7.84 7.69
CA SER A 15 9.02 7.04 7.08
C SER A 15 8.74 5.53 7.16
N ASP A 16 8.23 5.04 8.30
CA ASP A 16 7.85 3.63 8.46
C ASP A 16 6.67 3.25 7.53
N LEU A 17 5.75 4.18 7.26
CA LEU A 17 4.61 3.97 6.35
C LEU A 17 5.06 4.03 4.89
N GLU A 18 5.94 4.94 4.51
CA GLU A 18 6.52 5.04 3.16
C GLU A 18 7.32 3.78 2.79
N ALA A 19 8.07 3.22 3.74
CA ALA A 19 8.78 1.96 3.55
C ALA A 19 7.81 0.80 3.29
N LYS A 20 6.70 0.74 4.03
CA LYS A 20 5.64 -0.26 3.80
C LYS A 20 4.96 -0.02 2.46
N LEU A 21 4.65 1.23 2.12
CA LEU A 21 4.03 1.61 0.86
C LEU A 21 4.88 1.13 -0.31
N SER A 22 6.18 1.45 -0.30
CA SER A 22 7.14 1.02 -1.32
C SER A 22 7.18 -0.50 -1.49
N PHE A 23 7.13 -1.25 -0.37
CA PHE A 23 7.07 -2.71 -0.42
C PHE A 23 5.80 -3.23 -1.10
N TYR A 24 4.62 -2.68 -0.74
CA TYR A 24 3.36 -3.12 -1.35
C TYR A 24 3.20 -2.66 -2.81
N GLU A 25 3.69 -1.48 -3.16
CA GLU A 25 3.73 -1.00 -4.55
C GLU A 25 4.62 -1.88 -5.42
N GLY A 26 5.79 -2.31 -4.91
CA GLY A 26 6.65 -3.27 -5.61
C GLY A 26 5.93 -4.60 -5.87
N ARG A 27 5.27 -5.16 -4.85
CA ARG A 27 4.49 -6.40 -5.01
C ARG A 27 3.31 -6.23 -5.96
N LEU A 28 2.65 -5.07 -5.94
CA LEU A 28 1.55 -4.76 -6.86
C LEU A 28 2.05 -4.74 -8.31
N LEU A 29 3.18 -4.06 -8.57
CA LEU A 29 3.84 -4.05 -9.88
C LEU A 29 4.18 -5.46 -10.38
N ASP A 30 4.80 -6.28 -9.52
CA ASP A 30 5.14 -7.66 -9.86
C ASP A 30 3.90 -8.49 -10.21
N GLN A 31 2.82 -8.37 -9.42
CA GLN A 31 1.58 -9.08 -9.71
C GLN A 31 0.88 -8.57 -10.96
N MET A 32 0.83 -7.24 -11.18
CA MET A 32 0.28 -6.65 -12.40
C MET A 32 1.03 -7.11 -13.65
N SER A 33 2.36 -7.20 -13.59
CA SER A 33 3.19 -7.64 -14.71
C SER A 33 2.89 -9.07 -15.19
N SER A 34 2.38 -9.91 -14.28
CA SER A 34 2.03 -11.31 -14.55
C SER A 34 0.52 -11.55 -14.69
N TYR A 35 -0.29 -10.49 -14.55
CA TYR A 35 -1.74 -10.56 -14.57
C TYR A 35 -2.28 -10.26 -15.97
N ASN A 36 -2.75 -11.31 -16.66
CA ASN A 36 -3.34 -11.20 -18.01
C ASN A 36 -4.85 -10.91 -18.00
N GLY A 37 -5.40 -10.40 -16.89
CA GLY A 37 -6.86 -10.29 -16.72
C GLY A 37 -7.52 -11.62 -16.32
N ILE A 38 -8.85 -11.62 -16.23
CA ILE A 38 -9.63 -12.86 -16.08
C ILE A 38 -9.69 -13.55 -17.45
N VAL A 39 -8.70 -14.40 -17.75
CA VAL A 39 -8.57 -15.08 -19.05
C VAL A 39 -9.52 -16.29 -19.15
N SER A 40 -9.93 -16.86 -18.02
CA SER A 40 -11.01 -17.84 -17.94
C SER A 40 -11.77 -17.69 -16.63
N GLU A 41 -13.04 -18.11 -16.58
CA GLU A 41 -13.85 -18.22 -15.35
C GLU A 41 -13.32 -19.28 -14.36
N SER A 42 -12.04 -19.65 -14.45
CA SER A 42 -11.40 -20.52 -13.48
C SER A 42 -11.24 -19.84 -12.13
N VAL A 43 -11.42 -20.62 -11.07
CA VAL A 43 -11.22 -20.20 -9.68
C VAL A 43 -9.83 -19.57 -9.47
N ALA A 44 -8.79 -20.10 -10.12
CA ALA A 44 -7.44 -19.57 -10.02
C ALA A 44 -7.31 -18.14 -10.57
N SER A 45 -8.02 -17.82 -11.66
CA SER A 45 -8.01 -16.47 -12.22
C SER A 45 -8.75 -15.47 -11.33
N SER A 46 -9.85 -15.91 -10.71
CA SER A 46 -10.62 -15.10 -9.76
C SER A 46 -9.84 -14.83 -8.46
N ILE A 47 -9.12 -15.82 -7.92
CA ILE A 47 -8.28 -15.64 -6.73
C ILE A 47 -7.17 -14.61 -7.02
N LYS A 48 -6.46 -14.74 -8.15
CA LYS A 48 -5.42 -13.77 -8.54
C LYS A 48 -5.97 -12.34 -8.68
N HIS A 49 -7.18 -12.20 -9.20
CA HIS A 49 -7.84 -10.90 -9.30
C HIS A 49 -8.19 -10.31 -7.93
N GLN A 50 -8.72 -11.13 -7.01
CA GLN A 50 -9.03 -10.70 -5.64
C GLN A 50 -7.77 -10.29 -4.87
N ASP A 51 -6.68 -11.05 -4.99
CA ASP A 51 -5.39 -10.71 -4.38
C ASP A 51 -4.86 -9.35 -4.88
N LEU A 52 -4.99 -9.10 -6.18
CA LEU A 52 -4.60 -7.83 -6.78
C LEU A 52 -5.42 -6.65 -6.25
N ILE A 53 -6.74 -6.84 -6.10
CA ILE A 53 -7.64 -5.83 -5.52
C ILE A 53 -7.24 -5.55 -4.07
N MET A 54 -7.01 -6.58 -3.26
CA MET A 54 -6.60 -6.39 -1.86
C MET A 54 -5.28 -5.65 -1.73
N LEU A 55 -4.30 -5.95 -2.59
CA LEU A 55 -3.04 -5.21 -2.64
C LEU A 55 -3.25 -3.75 -3.04
N PHE A 56 -4.10 -3.49 -4.03
CA PHE A 56 -4.44 -2.13 -4.46
C PHE A 56 -5.08 -1.33 -3.32
N THR A 57 -6.08 -1.89 -2.65
CA THR A 57 -6.71 -1.28 -1.47
C THR A 57 -5.68 -1.01 -0.36
N ARG A 58 -4.76 -1.95 -0.12
CA ARG A 58 -3.73 -1.76 0.90
C ARG A 58 -2.77 -0.61 0.57
N VAL A 59 -2.40 -0.44 -0.69
CA VAL A 59 -1.59 0.69 -1.17
C VAL A 59 -2.36 2.01 -0.99
N ASP A 60 -3.64 2.03 -1.35
CA ASP A 60 -4.50 3.22 -1.22
C ASP A 60 -4.67 3.64 0.25
N ASP A 61 -4.95 2.70 1.14
CA ASP A 61 -5.05 2.94 2.58
C ASP A 61 -3.76 3.54 3.17
N LEU A 62 -2.60 3.05 2.74
CA LEU A 62 -1.31 3.55 3.20
C LEU A 62 -1.03 4.97 2.69
N LYS A 63 -1.37 5.27 1.44
CA LYS A 63 -1.26 6.62 0.89
C LYS A 63 -2.12 7.60 1.67
N LYS A 64 -3.36 7.20 1.96
CA LYS A 64 -4.29 8.00 2.75
C LYS A 64 -3.79 8.22 4.18
N GLU A 65 -3.27 7.19 4.85
CA GLU A 65 -2.71 7.34 6.21
C GLU A 65 -1.52 8.32 6.22
N ILE A 66 -0.66 8.28 5.20
CA ILE A 66 0.45 9.23 5.06
C ILE A 66 -0.08 10.66 4.85
N GLU A 67 -1.02 10.87 3.93
CA GLU A 67 -1.62 12.19 3.69
C GLU A 67 -2.29 12.77 4.94
N GLU A 68 -3.07 11.95 5.64
CA GLU A 68 -3.73 12.34 6.90
C GLU A 68 -2.69 12.73 7.96
N LEU A 69 -1.62 11.96 8.09
CA LEU A 69 -0.54 12.31 9.00
C LEU A 69 0.15 13.61 8.58
N GLU A 70 0.47 13.79 7.30
CA GLU A 70 1.15 14.99 6.80
C GLU A 70 0.34 16.27 7.02
N ALA A 71 -0.98 16.21 6.86
CA ALA A 71 -1.90 17.33 7.06
C ALA A 71 -2.07 17.78 8.54
N ASP A 72 -1.76 16.92 9.51
CA ASP A 72 -1.97 17.09 10.96
C ASP A 72 -0.85 17.84 11.72
#